data_AF-A0A093SBB5-F1
#
_entry.id   AF-A0A093SBB5-F1
#
_cell.length_a   1.000
_cell.length_b   1.000
_cell.length_c   1.000
_cell.angle_alpha   90.00
_cell.angle_beta   90.00
_cell.angle_gamma   90.00
#
_symmetry.space_group_name_H-M   'P 1'
#
loop_
_entity.id
_entity.type
_entity.pdbx_description
1 polymer ?
#
loop_
_entity_poly.entity_id
_entity_poly.type
_entity_poly.pdbx_seq_one_letter_code
_entity_poly.pdbx_strand_id
1 'polypeptide(L)'
;QELWLRMNYLVDFKHHFMRHFPYSVQETVKHKKKESFKGHKNCMTSSNNVDHLLLNLTLCDIMVSLASTSTLQTDSGWLDMIRKFVTDTLQDGSKLNSKQVNRLLGVTWRLMQIQQNKVATEPLIKAVYTLYQQRNLLFPVRTLLLKFFSRVYQKEDLRSQRIRSRSKVLSRWLAGLPQQLALLGLRNPELSNQLIDIIHSAASRSNKELLQSLQATAARIYDPLEGTLVLLPAEAQRRLVQLVYFLPCLPASLLACLSRCCIMGRMSSDLAATLIGILHMRSSFAGWKCQVQENSMNDVDYFSFLFSTLIGFSREELASLQGIRGKPHISQTQLSPIRLYLTDLDQFLHHWAVTEMVCHSLSTIPSQSQCFDILQTGICKYLVGLVVIPDSTAGSVLCAINKLLDQACIISENLHKFLASCCYSLLYFLLTLDKEDAEHLQKRDMLWGSCISALALLPRLLRLMLQSLQVSRICREELPVVAQLLRLLMQHGQLRSHMITNEFLVQQIIKDIMTLKSGEVQEQWLTDLHYCFNIYLASHPQTPGPMNAVY
;
A
#
# COMPACT_ATOMS: atom_id res chain seq x y z
N GLN A 1 -35.91 -3.46 -37.79
CA GLN A 1 -36.02 -4.94 -37.96
C GLN A 1 -36.89 -5.59 -36.89
N GLU A 2 -36.65 -5.39 -35.58
CA GLU A 2 -37.43 -6.04 -34.49
C GLU A 2 -38.94 -5.75 -34.53
N LEU A 3 -39.35 -4.50 -34.83
CA LEU A 3 -40.76 -4.13 -34.98
C LEU A 3 -41.47 -4.87 -36.12
N TRP A 4 -40.79 -5.08 -37.25
CA TRP A 4 -41.35 -5.80 -38.41
C TRP A 4 -41.53 -7.29 -38.09
N LEU A 5 -40.55 -7.92 -37.44
CA LEU A 5 -40.66 -9.32 -37.00
C LEU A 5 -41.82 -9.50 -36.02
N ARG A 6 -41.98 -8.56 -35.09
CA ARG A 6 -43.09 -8.59 -34.13
C ARG A 6 -44.45 -8.53 -34.83
N MET A 7 -44.63 -7.62 -35.78
CA MET A 7 -45.92 -7.44 -36.46
C MET A 7 -46.32 -8.67 -37.29
N ASN A 8 -45.36 -9.36 -37.89
CA ASN A 8 -45.64 -10.45 -38.82
C ASN A 8 -45.64 -11.84 -38.17
N TYR A 9 -44.86 -12.08 -37.10
CA TYR A 9 -44.61 -13.44 -36.60
C TYR A 9 -44.94 -13.67 -35.11
N LEU A 10 -45.24 -12.63 -34.33
CA LEU A 10 -45.46 -12.81 -32.88
C LEU A 10 -46.66 -13.72 -32.57
N VAL A 11 -47.73 -13.65 -33.34
CA VAL A 11 -48.94 -14.48 -33.14
C VAL A 11 -48.61 -15.95 -33.36
N ASP A 12 -47.94 -16.27 -34.46
CA ASP A 12 -47.53 -17.63 -34.80
C ASP A 12 -46.52 -18.17 -33.79
N PHE A 13 -45.53 -17.36 -33.38
CA PHE A 13 -44.57 -17.75 -32.35
C PHE A 13 -45.22 -17.99 -30.99
N LYS A 14 -46.22 -17.18 -30.59
CA LYS A 14 -47.00 -17.45 -29.37
C LYS A 14 -47.74 -18.78 -29.48
N HIS A 15 -48.42 -19.02 -30.61
CA HIS A 15 -49.22 -20.22 -30.82
C HIS A 15 -48.35 -21.49 -30.84
N HIS A 16 -47.24 -21.47 -31.58
CA HIS A 16 -46.39 -22.64 -31.78
C HIS A 16 -45.37 -22.86 -30.67
N PHE A 17 -44.77 -21.79 -30.13
CA PHE A 17 -43.65 -21.94 -29.19
C PHE A 17 -44.05 -21.79 -27.73
N MET A 18 -44.93 -20.85 -27.38
CA MET A 18 -45.24 -20.58 -25.97
C MET A 18 -46.30 -21.49 -25.37
N ARG A 19 -47.10 -22.18 -26.20
CA ARG A 19 -48.19 -23.06 -25.73
C ARG A 19 -47.72 -24.24 -24.89
N HIS A 20 -46.54 -24.79 -25.19
CA HIS A 20 -45.95 -25.96 -24.52
C HIS A 20 -44.60 -25.67 -23.86
N PHE A 21 -44.27 -24.39 -23.66
CA PHE A 21 -43.03 -23.98 -23.05
C PHE A 21 -43.12 -24.06 -21.50
N PRO A 22 -42.07 -24.53 -20.79
CA PRO A 22 -40.79 -25.03 -21.28
C PRO A 22 -40.87 -26.49 -21.76
N TYR A 23 -40.14 -26.81 -22.83
CA TYR A 23 -40.08 -28.17 -23.37
C TYR A 23 -39.22 -29.06 -22.46
N SER A 24 -39.76 -30.19 -22.00
CA SER A 24 -39.04 -31.18 -21.20
C SER A 24 -39.16 -32.59 -21.81
N VAL A 25 -38.27 -33.52 -21.43
CA VAL A 25 -38.30 -34.92 -21.89
C VAL A 25 -39.50 -35.70 -21.31
N GLN A 26 -40.20 -35.17 -20.29
CA GLN A 26 -41.24 -35.90 -19.57
C GLN A 26 -42.66 -35.41 -19.87
N GLU A 27 -43.08 -35.46 -21.13
CA GLU A 27 -44.51 -35.55 -21.47
C GLU A 27 -44.73 -36.50 -22.66
N THR A 28 -44.41 -37.78 -22.47
CA THR A 28 -45.15 -38.81 -23.21
C THR A 28 -46.50 -38.98 -22.52
N VAL A 29 -47.43 -38.12 -22.95
CA VAL A 29 -48.84 -38.17 -22.59
C VAL A 29 -49.33 -39.60 -22.79
N LYS A 30 -49.80 -40.21 -21.69
CA LYS A 30 -50.64 -41.40 -21.68
C LYS A 30 -51.90 -41.15 -22.52
N HIS A 31 -51.84 -41.41 -23.81
CA HIS A 31 -53.04 -41.56 -24.63
C HIS A 31 -53.31 -43.04 -24.89
N LYS A 32 -54.45 -43.47 -24.35
CA LYS A 32 -55.14 -44.76 -24.47
C LYS A 32 -54.85 -45.53 -25.76
N LYS A 33 -54.44 -46.80 -25.64
CA LYS A 33 -54.96 -47.86 -26.50
C LYS A 33 -55.01 -49.19 -25.77
N LYS A 34 -56.22 -49.75 -25.76
CA LYS A 34 -56.57 -51.11 -25.34
C LYS A 34 -56.19 -52.08 -26.48
N GLU A 35 -55.82 -53.28 -26.06
CA GLU A 35 -55.66 -54.53 -26.82
C GLU A 35 -54.34 -54.88 -27.52
N SER A 36 -54.07 -56.17 -27.40
CA SER A 36 -52.86 -56.99 -27.46
C SER A 36 -52.30 -57.22 -28.86
N PHE A 37 -50.98 -57.48 -28.97
CA PHE A 37 -50.41 -58.74 -29.51
C PHE A 37 -48.87 -58.76 -29.34
N LYS A 38 -48.34 -59.99 -29.21
CA LYS A 38 -46.96 -60.35 -28.85
C LYS A 38 -45.92 -60.03 -29.95
N GLY A 39 -44.71 -59.70 -29.49
CA GLY A 39 -43.45 -60.16 -30.10
C GLY A 39 -42.89 -59.35 -31.26
N HIS A 40 -41.90 -58.50 -31.00
CA HIS A 40 -40.54 -58.67 -31.53
C HIS A 40 -39.60 -57.62 -30.93
N LYS A 41 -38.52 -58.11 -30.32
CA LYS A 41 -37.30 -57.35 -30.08
C LYS A 41 -36.85 -56.78 -31.42
N ASN A 42 -36.93 -55.46 -31.58
CA ASN A 42 -36.03 -54.73 -32.44
C ASN A 42 -35.57 -53.49 -31.71
N CYS A 43 -34.25 -53.43 -31.57
CA CYS A 43 -33.45 -52.29 -31.20
C CYS A 43 -33.93 -51.06 -31.99
N MET A 44 -34.57 -50.10 -31.31
CA MET A 44 -34.59 -48.72 -31.75
C MET A 44 -33.82 -47.90 -30.73
N THR A 45 -32.55 -47.68 -31.04
CA THR A 45 -31.78 -46.54 -30.56
C THR A 45 -32.64 -45.27 -30.68
N SER A 46 -33.08 -44.71 -29.54
CA SER A 46 -33.77 -43.43 -29.48
C SER A 46 -32.79 -42.31 -29.86
N SER A 47 -32.73 -42.02 -31.16
CA SER A 47 -31.81 -41.09 -31.80
C SER A 47 -32.30 -39.63 -31.75
N ASN A 48 -32.77 -39.14 -30.59
CA ASN A 48 -33.15 -37.73 -30.43
C ASN A 48 -32.53 -37.15 -29.15
N ASN A 49 -31.20 -37.02 -29.13
CA ASN A 49 -30.51 -36.17 -28.14
C ASN A 49 -30.69 -34.70 -28.53
N VAL A 50 -31.93 -34.20 -28.55
CA VAL A 50 -32.17 -32.76 -28.61
C VAL A 50 -31.79 -32.19 -27.25
N ASP A 51 -30.82 -31.29 -27.19
CA ASP A 51 -30.54 -30.52 -25.98
C ASP A 51 -31.74 -29.59 -25.72
N HIS A 52 -32.71 -30.10 -24.97
CA HIS A 52 -33.96 -29.41 -24.64
C HIS A 52 -33.69 -28.07 -23.93
N LEU A 53 -32.60 -27.99 -23.16
CA LEU A 53 -32.19 -26.73 -22.54
C LEU A 53 -31.73 -25.73 -23.60
N LEU A 54 -30.90 -26.15 -24.56
CA LEU A 54 -30.48 -25.28 -25.66
C LEU A 54 -31.66 -24.80 -26.52
N LEU A 55 -32.63 -25.67 -26.78
CA LEU A 55 -33.87 -25.32 -27.47
C LEU A 55 -34.65 -24.25 -26.69
N ASN A 56 -34.93 -24.51 -25.41
CA ASN A 56 -35.63 -23.57 -24.54
C ASN A 56 -34.92 -22.21 -24.47
N LEU A 57 -33.59 -22.20 -24.34
CA LEU A 57 -32.79 -20.96 -24.35
C LEU A 57 -32.89 -20.19 -25.68
N THR A 58 -32.96 -20.91 -26.79
CA THR A 58 -33.11 -20.28 -28.13
C THR A 58 -34.47 -19.65 -28.30
N LEU A 59 -35.52 -20.32 -27.82
CA LEU A 59 -36.86 -19.75 -27.80
C LEU A 59 -36.91 -18.52 -26.88
N CYS A 60 -36.28 -18.57 -25.70
CA CYS A 60 -36.18 -17.40 -24.83
C CYS A 60 -35.51 -16.21 -25.51
N ASP A 61 -34.36 -16.42 -26.18
CA ASP A 61 -33.64 -15.33 -26.87
C ASP A 61 -34.53 -14.67 -27.94
N ILE A 62 -35.19 -15.48 -28.78
CA ILE A 62 -36.08 -15.00 -29.84
C ILE A 62 -37.27 -14.26 -29.22
N MET A 63 -38.00 -14.92 -28.32
CA MET A 63 -39.24 -14.37 -27.77
C MET A 63 -39.01 -13.07 -27.01
N VAL A 64 -37.96 -12.99 -26.18
CA VAL A 64 -37.67 -11.78 -25.40
C VAL A 64 -37.14 -10.64 -26.29
N SER A 65 -36.53 -10.93 -27.45
CA SER A 65 -36.15 -9.88 -28.42
C SER A 65 -37.36 -9.15 -29.03
N LEU A 66 -38.51 -9.84 -29.14
CA LEU A 66 -39.75 -9.29 -29.71
C LEU A 66 -40.53 -8.41 -28.73
N ALA A 67 -40.17 -8.40 -27.44
CA ALA A 67 -40.81 -7.59 -26.41
C ALA A 67 -40.02 -6.31 -26.10
N SER A 68 -40.77 -5.29 -25.68
CA SER A 68 -40.28 -3.95 -25.33
C SER A 68 -41.00 -3.43 -24.09
N THR A 69 -40.48 -2.36 -23.49
CA THR A 69 -41.14 -1.66 -22.37
C THR A 69 -42.55 -1.17 -22.72
N SER A 70 -42.77 -0.74 -23.97
CA SER A 70 -44.08 -0.28 -24.47
C SER A 70 -45.12 -1.39 -24.64
N THR A 71 -44.68 -2.64 -24.77
CA THR A 71 -45.55 -3.81 -25.03
C THR A 71 -45.73 -4.71 -23.80
N LEU A 72 -45.19 -4.29 -22.66
CA LEU A 72 -45.16 -5.08 -21.42
C LEU A 72 -46.55 -5.58 -20.98
N GLN A 73 -47.59 -4.75 -21.09
CA GLN A 73 -48.94 -5.12 -20.64
C GLN A 73 -49.53 -6.26 -21.49
N THR A 74 -49.37 -6.22 -22.80
CA THR A 74 -49.92 -7.21 -23.74
C THR A 74 -49.13 -8.52 -23.77
N ASP A 75 -47.88 -8.48 -23.28
CA ASP A 75 -46.96 -9.61 -23.30
C ASP A 75 -46.67 -10.25 -21.94
N SER A 76 -47.28 -9.72 -20.88
CA SER A 76 -47.06 -10.15 -19.49
C SER A 76 -47.12 -11.67 -19.28
N GLY A 77 -48.17 -12.33 -19.78
CA GLY A 77 -48.39 -13.76 -19.53
C GLY A 77 -47.27 -14.69 -20.00
N TRP A 78 -46.76 -14.51 -21.23
CA TRP A 78 -45.69 -15.35 -21.75
C TRP A 78 -44.31 -14.89 -21.28
N LEU A 79 -44.12 -13.59 -20.98
CA LEU A 79 -42.91 -13.11 -20.33
C LEU A 79 -42.77 -13.67 -18.90
N ASP A 80 -43.87 -13.86 -18.17
CA ASP A 80 -43.85 -14.49 -16.85
C ASP A 80 -43.49 -15.98 -16.92
N MET A 81 -43.93 -16.71 -17.97
CA MET A 81 -43.51 -18.09 -18.22
C MET A 81 -42.00 -18.20 -18.45
N ILE A 82 -41.43 -17.31 -19.29
CA ILE A 82 -39.98 -17.23 -19.52
C ILE A 82 -39.26 -16.85 -18.22
N ARG A 83 -39.78 -15.87 -17.47
CA ARG A 83 -39.17 -15.46 -16.19
C ARG A 83 -39.12 -16.62 -15.21
N LYS A 84 -40.21 -17.37 -15.07
CA LYS A 84 -40.29 -18.56 -14.20
C LYS A 84 -39.27 -19.61 -14.63
N PHE A 85 -39.25 -19.98 -15.92
CA PHE A 85 -38.28 -20.94 -16.45
C PHE A 85 -36.83 -20.54 -16.18
N VAL A 86 -36.45 -19.28 -16.46
CA VAL A 86 -35.09 -18.79 -16.24
C VAL A 86 -34.74 -18.79 -14.74
N THR A 87 -35.68 -18.37 -13.89
CA THR A 87 -35.51 -18.35 -12.43
C THR A 87 -35.27 -19.77 -11.90
N ASP A 88 -36.12 -20.71 -12.29
CA ASP A 88 -36.05 -22.10 -11.87
C ASP A 88 -34.74 -22.74 -12.37
N THR A 89 -34.40 -22.55 -13.64
CA THR A 89 -33.15 -23.09 -14.24
C THR A 89 -31.88 -22.57 -13.55
N LEU A 90 -31.85 -21.30 -13.15
CA LEU A 90 -30.71 -20.71 -12.43
C LEU A 90 -30.62 -21.21 -10.96
N GLN A 91 -31.75 -21.57 -10.35
CA GLN A 91 -31.81 -22.05 -8.96
C GLN A 91 -31.61 -23.57 -8.84
N ASP A 92 -31.97 -24.34 -9.86
CA ASP A 92 -31.97 -25.81 -9.88
C ASP A 92 -30.58 -26.44 -9.67
N GLY A 93 -29.50 -25.64 -9.72
CA GLY A 93 -28.17 -26.08 -9.33
C GLY A 93 -27.52 -27.10 -10.26
N SER A 94 -28.14 -27.36 -11.41
CA SER A 94 -27.57 -28.17 -12.48
C SER A 94 -26.24 -27.58 -12.96
N LYS A 95 -25.29 -28.44 -13.37
CA LYS A 95 -23.99 -28.01 -13.91
C LYS A 95 -24.16 -27.38 -15.29
N LEU A 96 -24.53 -26.11 -15.32
CA LEU A 96 -24.62 -25.31 -16.54
C LEU A 96 -23.21 -25.01 -17.08
N ASN A 97 -23.01 -25.17 -18.39
CA ASN A 97 -21.76 -24.76 -19.02
C ASN A 97 -21.72 -23.23 -19.26
N SER A 98 -20.53 -22.70 -19.57
CA SER A 98 -20.34 -21.25 -19.76
C SER A 98 -21.21 -20.64 -20.87
N LYS A 99 -21.48 -21.38 -21.96
CA LYS A 99 -22.34 -20.92 -23.06
C LYS A 99 -23.81 -20.83 -22.62
N GLN A 100 -24.31 -21.85 -21.92
CA GLN A 100 -25.68 -21.88 -21.38
C GLN A 100 -25.89 -20.75 -20.36
N VAL A 101 -24.93 -20.55 -19.44
CA VAL A 101 -24.99 -19.44 -18.47
C VAL A 101 -24.98 -18.09 -19.18
N ASN A 102 -24.11 -17.88 -20.17
CA ASN A 102 -24.06 -16.61 -20.90
C ASN A 102 -25.41 -16.26 -21.56
N ARG A 103 -26.07 -17.26 -22.19
CA ARG A 103 -27.40 -17.08 -22.78
C ARG A 103 -28.45 -16.79 -21.72
N LEU A 104 -28.50 -17.56 -20.63
CA LEU A 104 -29.40 -17.32 -19.49
C LEU A 104 -29.25 -15.91 -18.93
N LEU A 105 -28.02 -15.43 -18.73
CA LEU A 105 -27.74 -14.08 -18.26
C LEU A 105 -28.16 -13.02 -19.28
N GLY A 106 -28.02 -13.28 -20.58
CA GLY A 106 -28.53 -12.43 -21.67
C GLY A 106 -30.05 -12.27 -21.62
N VAL A 107 -30.78 -13.39 -21.53
CA VAL A 107 -32.25 -13.40 -21.38
C VAL A 107 -32.66 -12.68 -20.10
N THR A 108 -32.02 -13.01 -18.97
CA THR A 108 -32.27 -12.38 -17.66
C THR A 108 -32.09 -10.87 -17.74
N TRP A 109 -30.98 -10.41 -18.35
CA TRP A 109 -30.70 -8.99 -18.53
C TRP A 109 -31.81 -8.32 -19.35
N ARG A 110 -32.21 -8.90 -20.47
CA ARG A 110 -33.25 -8.34 -21.34
C ARG A 110 -34.61 -8.30 -20.64
N LEU A 111 -34.99 -9.35 -19.90
CA LEU A 111 -36.19 -9.34 -19.04
C LEU A 111 -36.16 -8.17 -18.06
N MET A 112 -35.03 -7.93 -17.38
CA MET A 112 -34.87 -6.77 -16.48
C MET A 112 -34.86 -5.41 -17.21
N GLN A 113 -34.57 -5.36 -18.51
CA GLN A 113 -34.69 -4.13 -19.30
C GLN A 113 -36.17 -3.81 -19.63
N ILE A 114 -36.94 -4.84 -19.96
CA ILE A 114 -38.36 -4.76 -20.31
C ILE A 114 -39.22 -4.54 -19.05
N GLN A 115 -38.99 -5.35 -18.02
CA GLN A 115 -39.74 -5.39 -16.77
C GLN A 115 -39.00 -4.59 -15.70
N GLN A 116 -39.20 -3.27 -15.69
CA GLN A 116 -38.44 -2.35 -14.83
C GLN A 116 -38.95 -2.27 -13.38
N ASN A 117 -39.92 -3.10 -13.01
CA ASN A 117 -40.50 -3.14 -11.66
C ASN A 117 -39.72 -4.09 -10.74
N LYS A 118 -39.52 -3.66 -9.49
CA LYS A 118 -38.76 -4.41 -8.48
C LYS A 118 -39.27 -5.84 -8.24
N VAL A 119 -40.60 -6.03 -8.30
CA VAL A 119 -41.24 -7.34 -8.08
C VAL A 119 -40.79 -8.37 -9.11
N ALA A 120 -40.54 -7.96 -10.36
CA ALA A 120 -40.05 -8.85 -11.41
C ALA A 120 -38.53 -9.02 -11.39
N THR A 121 -37.79 -7.94 -11.07
CA THR A 121 -36.32 -7.96 -11.16
C THR A 121 -35.65 -8.61 -9.96
N GLU A 122 -36.17 -8.43 -8.74
CA GLU A 122 -35.54 -8.98 -7.52
C GLU A 122 -35.46 -10.52 -7.51
N PRO A 123 -36.50 -11.28 -7.91
CA PRO A 123 -36.41 -12.75 -8.01
C PRO A 123 -35.35 -13.22 -9.01
N LEU A 124 -35.21 -12.52 -10.15
CA LEU A 124 -34.20 -12.82 -11.16
C LEU A 124 -32.78 -12.59 -10.62
N ILE A 125 -32.53 -11.46 -9.97
CA ILE A 125 -31.23 -11.17 -9.34
C ILE A 125 -30.93 -12.21 -8.25
N LYS A 126 -31.93 -12.60 -7.45
CA LYS A 126 -31.81 -13.65 -6.43
C LYS A 126 -31.44 -15.01 -7.02
N ALA A 127 -32.02 -15.38 -8.15
CA ALA A 127 -31.71 -16.63 -8.84
C ALA A 127 -30.24 -16.65 -9.33
N VAL A 128 -29.78 -15.57 -9.97
CA VAL A 128 -28.38 -15.43 -10.38
C VAL A 128 -27.44 -15.46 -9.17
N TYR A 129 -27.83 -14.86 -8.05
CA TYR A 129 -27.03 -14.88 -6.82
C TYR A 129 -26.92 -16.27 -6.20
N THR A 130 -28.00 -17.05 -6.26
CA THR A 130 -28.00 -18.46 -5.81
C THR A 130 -26.99 -19.28 -6.62
N LEU A 131 -26.97 -19.11 -7.94
CA LEU A 131 -25.95 -19.72 -8.80
C LEU A 131 -24.54 -19.26 -8.42
N TYR A 132 -24.33 -17.96 -8.19
CA TYR A 132 -23.03 -17.38 -7.81
C TYR A 132 -22.45 -17.92 -6.49
N GLN A 133 -23.31 -18.27 -5.54
CA GLN A 133 -22.91 -18.79 -4.23
C GLN A 133 -22.42 -20.25 -4.26
N GLN A 134 -22.57 -20.96 -5.39
CA GLN A 134 -22.08 -22.32 -5.52
C GLN A 134 -20.55 -22.37 -5.42
N ARG A 135 -20.03 -23.34 -4.64
CA ARG A 135 -18.60 -23.46 -4.32
C ARG A 135 -17.74 -23.89 -5.53
N ASN A 136 -18.26 -24.76 -6.38
CA ASN A 136 -17.50 -25.44 -7.44
C ASN A 136 -17.81 -24.88 -8.85
N LEU A 137 -17.94 -23.56 -8.96
CA LEU A 137 -18.15 -22.92 -10.26
C LEU A 137 -16.86 -22.91 -11.09
N LEU A 138 -16.98 -23.26 -12.37
CA LEU A 138 -15.90 -23.06 -13.32
C LEU A 138 -15.55 -21.58 -13.44
N PHE A 139 -14.26 -21.27 -13.59
CA PHE A 139 -13.76 -19.90 -13.67
C PHE A 139 -14.50 -19.03 -14.71
N PRO A 140 -14.73 -19.48 -15.97
CA PRO A 140 -15.47 -18.67 -16.95
C PRO A 140 -16.91 -18.36 -16.52
N VAL A 141 -17.57 -19.29 -15.83
CA VAL A 141 -18.93 -19.08 -15.29
C VAL A 141 -18.89 -18.03 -14.19
N ARG A 142 -17.91 -18.10 -13.28
CA ARG A 142 -17.77 -17.12 -12.19
C ARG A 142 -17.50 -15.70 -12.73
N THR A 143 -16.66 -15.58 -13.75
CA THR A 143 -16.38 -14.32 -14.47
C THR A 143 -17.64 -13.76 -15.12
N LEU A 144 -18.45 -14.58 -15.80
CA LEU A 144 -19.71 -14.15 -16.41
C LEU A 144 -20.70 -13.60 -15.36
N LEU A 145 -20.82 -14.29 -14.22
CA LEU A 145 -21.69 -13.87 -13.13
C LEU A 145 -21.22 -12.54 -12.50
N LEU A 146 -19.91 -12.37 -12.28
CA LEU A 146 -19.34 -11.11 -11.81
C LEU A 146 -19.60 -9.95 -12.78
N LYS A 147 -19.38 -10.17 -14.09
CA LYS A 147 -19.67 -9.18 -15.14
C LYS A 147 -21.15 -8.82 -15.18
N PHE A 148 -22.03 -9.80 -15.03
CA PHE A 148 -23.47 -9.56 -14.95
C PHE A 148 -23.82 -8.67 -13.76
N PHE A 149 -23.37 -9.01 -12.55
CA PHE A 149 -23.65 -8.21 -11.36
C PHE A 149 -23.06 -6.79 -11.44
N SER A 150 -21.83 -6.66 -11.93
CA SER A 150 -21.20 -5.35 -12.17
C SER A 150 -22.05 -4.50 -13.12
N ARG A 151 -22.54 -5.08 -14.22
CA ARG A 151 -23.42 -4.40 -15.18
C ARG A 151 -24.77 -4.01 -14.58
N VAL A 152 -25.37 -4.88 -13.77
CA VAL A 152 -26.61 -4.57 -13.05
C VAL A 152 -26.39 -3.41 -12.07
N TYR A 153 -25.31 -3.45 -11.30
CA TYR A 153 -24.95 -2.39 -10.36
C TYR A 153 -24.75 -1.03 -11.04
N GLN A 154 -23.99 -0.99 -12.16
CA GLN A 154 -23.78 0.24 -12.92
C GLN A 154 -25.09 0.84 -13.46
N LYS A 155 -26.05 0.00 -13.84
CA LYS A 155 -27.35 0.45 -14.39
C LYS A 155 -28.33 0.95 -13.33
N GLU A 156 -28.34 0.38 -12.13
CA GLU A 156 -29.17 0.91 -11.02
C GLU A 156 -28.81 2.37 -10.70
N ASP A 157 -27.56 2.75 -10.91
CA ASP A 157 -26.99 4.05 -10.55
C ASP A 157 -27.27 5.16 -11.58
N LEU A 158 -27.25 4.85 -12.89
CA LEU A 158 -27.59 5.80 -13.97
C LEU A 158 -29.04 6.29 -13.91
N ARG A 159 -29.91 5.59 -13.16
CA ARG A 159 -31.30 5.96 -12.96
C ARG A 159 -31.38 6.90 -11.77
N SER A 160 -31.13 8.19 -12.01
CA SER A 160 -31.08 9.31 -11.04
C SER A 160 -32.35 9.55 -10.18
N GLN A 161 -33.30 8.62 -10.12
CA GLN A 161 -34.42 8.67 -9.18
C GLN A 161 -33.95 8.20 -7.80
N ARG A 162 -33.56 9.17 -6.97
CA ARG A 162 -33.35 9.08 -5.52
C ARG A 162 -34.27 8.03 -4.89
N ILE A 163 -33.66 7.04 -4.22
CA ILE A 163 -34.30 6.21 -3.18
C ILE A 163 -35.41 5.26 -3.70
N ARG A 164 -35.44 4.85 -4.98
CA ARG A 164 -36.24 3.67 -5.38
C ARG A 164 -35.51 2.37 -5.04
N SER A 165 -35.53 2.04 -3.75
CA SER A 165 -35.29 0.73 -3.14
C SER A 165 -34.27 -0.18 -3.84
N ARG A 166 -32.97 0.12 -3.68
CA ARG A 166 -31.84 -0.71 -4.12
C ARG A 166 -32.08 -2.19 -3.86
N SER A 167 -31.63 -3.05 -4.77
CA SER A 167 -31.74 -4.50 -4.58
C SER A 167 -31.01 -4.94 -3.32
N LYS A 168 -31.68 -5.70 -2.46
CA LYS A 168 -31.06 -6.22 -1.22
C LYS A 168 -30.02 -7.28 -1.58
N VAL A 169 -30.29 -8.05 -2.65
CA VAL A 169 -29.37 -9.07 -3.15
C VAL A 169 -28.09 -8.45 -3.68
N LEU A 170 -28.18 -7.37 -4.48
CA LEU A 170 -26.97 -6.68 -4.99
C LEU A 170 -26.14 -6.08 -3.87
N SER A 171 -26.78 -5.47 -2.88
CA SER A 171 -26.08 -4.86 -1.75
C SER A 171 -25.34 -5.93 -0.92
N ARG A 172 -25.99 -7.08 -0.66
CA ARG A 172 -25.36 -8.25 -0.03
C ARG A 172 -24.24 -8.86 -0.86
N TRP A 173 -24.40 -8.93 -2.18
CA TRP A 173 -23.35 -9.42 -3.08
C TRP A 173 -22.11 -8.50 -3.01
N LEU A 174 -22.30 -7.18 -3.10
CA LEU A 174 -21.22 -6.20 -2.95
C LEU A 174 -20.52 -6.33 -1.60
N ALA A 175 -21.27 -6.42 -0.51
CA ALA A 175 -20.73 -6.60 0.83
C ALA A 175 -19.89 -7.89 0.98
N GLY A 176 -20.09 -8.91 0.13
CA GLY A 176 -19.29 -10.13 0.15
C GLY A 176 -17.95 -10.04 -0.59
N LEU A 177 -17.73 -9.01 -1.41
CA LEU A 177 -16.56 -8.92 -2.29
C LEU A 177 -15.24 -8.70 -1.55
N PRO A 178 -15.13 -7.80 -0.54
CA PRO A 178 -13.88 -7.61 0.19
C PRO A 178 -13.39 -8.90 0.86
N GLN A 179 -14.30 -9.67 1.47
CA GLN A 179 -13.97 -10.96 2.07
C GLN A 179 -13.50 -11.97 1.02
N GLN A 180 -14.14 -12.02 -0.15
CA GLN A 180 -13.69 -12.89 -1.25
C GLN A 180 -12.30 -12.51 -1.74
N LEU A 181 -12.02 -11.23 -1.89
CA LEU A 181 -10.71 -10.74 -2.30
C LEU A 181 -9.61 -11.19 -1.31
N ALA A 182 -9.85 -11.02 -0.01
CA ALA A 182 -8.91 -11.43 1.03
C ALA A 182 -8.65 -12.95 1.04
N LEU A 183 -9.65 -13.76 0.69
CA LEU A 183 -9.50 -15.23 0.62
C LEU A 183 -8.87 -15.73 -0.69
N LEU A 184 -9.02 -14.96 -1.78
CA LEU A 184 -8.48 -15.33 -3.08
C LEU A 184 -6.99 -15.00 -3.18
N GLY A 185 -6.58 -13.78 -2.80
CA GLY A 185 -5.18 -13.35 -2.87
C GLY A 185 -4.52 -13.68 -4.22
N LEU A 186 -3.35 -14.33 -4.16
CA LEU A 186 -2.58 -14.79 -5.33
C LEU A 186 -3.15 -16.04 -6.03
N ARG A 187 -4.11 -16.75 -5.43
CA ARG A 187 -4.63 -18.00 -6.02
C ARG A 187 -5.27 -17.77 -7.38
N ASN A 188 -5.76 -16.55 -7.63
CA ASN A 188 -6.28 -16.15 -8.93
C ASN A 188 -6.15 -14.62 -9.14
N PRO A 189 -5.02 -14.13 -9.70
CA PRO A 189 -4.78 -12.69 -9.83
C PRO A 189 -5.76 -12.00 -10.79
N GLU A 190 -6.23 -12.70 -11.84
CA GLU A 190 -7.21 -12.16 -12.78
C GLU A 190 -8.57 -11.88 -12.13
N LEU A 191 -9.07 -12.81 -11.31
CA LEU A 191 -10.30 -12.59 -10.55
C LEU A 191 -10.10 -11.54 -9.46
N SER A 192 -8.96 -11.55 -8.76
CA SER A 192 -8.65 -10.53 -7.76
C SER A 192 -8.69 -9.13 -8.36
N ASN A 193 -8.11 -8.92 -9.55
CA ASN A 193 -8.19 -7.65 -10.27
C ASN A 193 -9.63 -7.23 -10.61
N GLN A 194 -10.44 -8.15 -11.12
CA GLN A 194 -11.85 -7.86 -11.41
C GLN A 194 -12.65 -7.49 -10.16
N LEU A 195 -12.37 -8.14 -9.02
CA LEU A 195 -12.99 -7.81 -7.75
C LEU A 195 -12.56 -6.42 -7.27
N ILE A 196 -11.27 -6.10 -7.36
CA ILE A 196 -10.73 -4.78 -6.99
C ILE A 196 -11.42 -3.68 -7.80
N ASP A 197 -11.64 -3.86 -9.11
CA ASP A 197 -12.32 -2.87 -9.95
C ASP A 197 -13.76 -2.61 -9.53
N ILE A 198 -14.49 -3.68 -9.22
CA ILE A 198 -15.87 -3.58 -8.75
C ILE A 198 -15.91 -2.89 -7.38
N ILE A 199 -15.03 -3.30 -6.45
CA ILE A 199 -14.93 -2.70 -5.11
C ILE A 199 -14.58 -1.23 -5.21
N HIS A 200 -13.59 -0.86 -6.02
CA HIS A 200 -13.19 0.54 -6.22
C HIS A 200 -14.31 1.39 -6.82
N SER A 201 -14.99 0.88 -7.86
CA SER A 201 -16.15 1.56 -8.45
C SER A 201 -17.30 1.74 -7.46
N ALA A 202 -17.52 0.79 -6.56
CA ALA A 202 -18.56 0.87 -5.56
C ALA A 202 -18.17 1.73 -4.34
N ALA A 203 -16.88 1.76 -3.98
CA ALA A 203 -16.32 2.58 -2.92
C ALA A 203 -16.34 4.08 -3.30
N SER A 204 -15.98 4.42 -4.55
CA SER A 204 -16.04 5.80 -5.05
C SER A 204 -17.45 6.39 -5.06
N ARG A 205 -18.48 5.52 -5.05
CA ARG A 205 -19.90 5.88 -4.95
C ARG A 205 -20.43 5.87 -3.51
N SER A 206 -19.55 5.74 -2.51
CA SER A 206 -19.90 5.73 -1.09
C SER A 206 -20.95 4.68 -0.70
N ASN A 207 -20.85 3.46 -1.26
CA ASN A 207 -21.77 2.36 -0.92
C ASN A 207 -21.55 1.90 0.54
N LYS A 208 -22.53 2.16 1.42
CA LYS A 208 -22.41 1.93 2.87
C LYS A 208 -22.11 0.47 3.25
N GLU A 209 -22.82 -0.50 2.69
CA GLU A 209 -22.65 -1.93 3.05
C GLU A 209 -21.29 -2.46 2.58
N LEU A 210 -20.84 -2.05 1.40
CA LEU A 210 -19.51 -2.36 0.91
C LEU A 210 -18.43 -1.76 1.81
N LEU A 211 -18.52 -0.48 2.14
CA LEU A 211 -17.52 0.21 2.94
C LEU A 211 -17.40 -0.38 4.36
N GLN A 212 -18.52 -0.79 4.96
CA GLN A 212 -18.51 -1.50 6.25
C GLN A 212 -17.82 -2.87 6.15
N SER A 213 -18.08 -3.62 5.08
CA SER A 213 -17.39 -4.90 4.85
C SER A 213 -15.90 -4.73 4.55
N LEU A 214 -15.55 -3.70 3.77
CA LEU A 214 -14.17 -3.34 3.47
C LEU A 214 -13.43 -2.97 4.75
N GLN A 215 -14.04 -2.19 5.65
CA GLN A 215 -13.51 -1.88 6.97
C GLN A 215 -13.25 -3.14 7.79
N ALA A 216 -14.22 -4.05 7.86
CA ALA A 216 -14.10 -5.30 8.63
C ALA A 216 -13.01 -6.23 8.08
N THR A 217 -12.70 -6.14 6.78
CA THR A 217 -11.72 -7.00 6.11
C THR A 217 -10.35 -6.33 5.94
N ALA A 218 -10.24 -5.02 6.20
CA ALA A 218 -9.04 -4.22 5.91
C ALA A 218 -7.77 -4.81 6.53
N ALA A 219 -7.81 -5.24 7.79
CA ALA A 219 -6.64 -5.82 8.46
C ALA A 219 -6.09 -7.06 7.75
N ARG A 220 -6.93 -7.86 7.08
CA ARG A 220 -6.49 -9.03 6.29
C ARG A 220 -5.99 -8.64 4.91
N ILE A 221 -6.58 -7.63 4.29
CA ILE A 221 -6.17 -7.15 2.95
C ILE A 221 -4.79 -6.49 3.03
N TYR A 222 -4.55 -5.72 4.08
CA TYR A 222 -3.33 -4.93 4.29
C TYR A 222 -2.37 -5.59 5.28
N ASP A 223 -2.51 -6.88 5.57
CA ASP A 223 -1.53 -7.61 6.36
C ASP A 223 -0.15 -7.56 5.67
N PRO A 224 0.92 -7.17 6.38
CA PRO A 224 2.23 -6.94 5.76
C PRO A 224 2.96 -8.22 5.32
N LEU A 225 2.50 -9.40 5.76
CA LEU A 225 3.11 -10.69 5.44
C LEU A 225 2.28 -11.45 4.41
N GLU A 226 0.98 -11.61 4.68
CA GLU A 226 0.07 -12.48 3.93
C GLU A 226 -1.07 -11.71 3.24
N GLY A 227 -1.05 -10.37 3.34
CA GLY A 227 -2.13 -9.54 2.85
C GLY A 227 -2.21 -9.50 1.32
N THR A 228 -3.43 -9.30 0.81
CA THR A 228 -3.66 -9.17 -0.62
C THR A 228 -2.85 -8.02 -1.25
N LEU A 229 -2.57 -6.95 -0.50
CA LEU A 229 -1.72 -5.85 -0.96
C LEU A 229 -0.30 -6.32 -1.30
N VAL A 230 0.36 -7.06 -0.40
CA VAL A 230 1.77 -7.46 -0.62
C VAL A 230 1.90 -8.63 -1.60
N LEU A 231 0.84 -9.40 -1.78
CA LEU A 231 0.83 -10.59 -2.62
C LEU A 231 0.50 -10.29 -4.10
N LEU A 232 -0.30 -9.27 -4.42
CA LEU A 232 -0.70 -8.99 -5.81
C LEU A 232 0.32 -8.12 -6.58
N PRO A 233 0.30 -8.13 -7.94
CA PRO A 233 1.17 -7.29 -8.77
C PRO A 233 0.93 -5.78 -8.61
N ALA A 234 1.93 -4.97 -8.96
CA ALA A 234 1.96 -3.51 -8.75
C ALA A 234 0.70 -2.74 -9.20
N GLU A 235 0.08 -3.11 -10.33
CA GLU A 235 -1.14 -2.45 -10.80
C GLU A 235 -2.34 -2.69 -9.85
N ALA A 236 -2.45 -3.89 -9.29
CA ALA A 236 -3.45 -4.21 -8.28
C ALA A 236 -3.15 -3.50 -6.97
N GLN A 237 -1.86 -3.46 -6.57
CA GLN A 237 -1.41 -2.74 -5.37
C GLN A 237 -1.81 -1.27 -5.41
N ARG A 238 -1.65 -0.60 -6.56
CA ARG A 238 -2.07 0.79 -6.74
C ARG A 238 -3.54 1.03 -6.40
N ARG A 239 -4.43 0.18 -6.92
CA ARG A 239 -5.88 0.29 -6.65
C ARG A 239 -6.22 -0.04 -5.21
N LEU A 240 -5.51 -1.00 -4.60
CA LEU A 240 -5.66 -1.32 -3.17
C LEU A 240 -5.20 -0.18 -2.27
N VAL A 241 -4.11 0.51 -2.61
CA VAL A 241 -3.67 1.73 -1.90
C VAL A 241 -4.71 2.84 -2.04
N GLN A 242 -5.27 3.04 -3.24
CA GLN A 242 -6.35 4.02 -3.46
C GLN A 242 -7.62 3.69 -2.64
N LEU A 243 -7.93 2.42 -2.41
CA LEU A 243 -9.07 2.02 -1.58
C LEU A 243 -8.95 2.49 -0.12
N VAL A 244 -7.73 2.72 0.38
CA VAL A 244 -7.52 3.29 1.71
C VAL A 244 -8.18 4.65 1.85
N TYR A 245 -8.29 5.43 0.77
CA TYR A 245 -8.97 6.73 0.78
C TYR A 245 -10.45 6.60 1.20
N PHE A 246 -11.14 5.54 0.77
CA PHE A 246 -12.57 5.36 0.98
C PHE A 246 -12.94 4.69 2.31
N LEU A 247 -11.97 4.13 3.06
CA LEU A 247 -12.25 3.42 4.31
C LEU A 247 -12.96 4.33 5.32
N PRO A 248 -14.06 3.90 5.98
CA PRO A 248 -14.74 4.72 6.97
C PRO A 248 -13.84 5.23 8.10
N CYS A 249 -12.99 4.36 8.67
CA CYS A 249 -12.07 4.70 9.74
C CYS A 249 -10.70 4.02 9.57
N LEU A 250 -9.67 4.63 10.14
CA LEU A 250 -8.29 4.14 10.08
C LEU A 250 -7.80 3.86 11.51
N PRO A 251 -8.08 2.68 12.06
CA PRO A 251 -7.66 2.33 13.42
C PRO A 251 -6.14 2.13 13.50
N ALA A 252 -5.57 2.36 14.68
CA ALA A 252 -4.13 2.20 14.97
C ALA A 252 -3.55 0.87 14.47
N SER A 253 -4.29 -0.25 14.63
CA SER A 253 -3.84 -1.57 14.18
C SER A 253 -3.69 -1.65 12.65
N LEU A 254 -4.58 -1.02 11.89
CA LEU A 254 -4.48 -0.98 10.44
C LEU A 254 -3.33 -0.07 10.00
N LEU A 255 -3.15 1.08 10.66
CA LEU A 255 -2.03 1.98 10.40
C LEU A 255 -0.68 1.30 10.69
N ALA A 256 -0.57 0.51 11.75
CA ALA A 256 0.61 -0.29 12.01
C ALA A 256 0.89 -1.29 10.87
N CYS A 257 -0.13 -1.98 10.36
CA CYS A 257 0.02 -2.86 9.19
C CYS A 257 0.46 -2.10 7.93
N LEU A 258 -0.15 -0.94 7.66
CA LEU A 258 0.20 -0.10 6.51
C LEU A 258 1.64 0.45 6.61
N SER A 259 2.08 0.85 7.81
CA SER A 259 3.47 1.26 8.05
C SER A 259 4.43 0.10 7.75
N ARG A 260 4.09 -1.12 8.22
CA ARG A 260 4.87 -2.32 7.90
C ARG A 260 4.90 -2.62 6.38
N CYS A 261 3.79 -2.44 5.68
CA CYS A 261 3.76 -2.55 4.21
C CYS A 261 4.68 -1.54 3.52
N CYS A 262 4.79 -0.32 4.04
CA CYS A 262 5.71 0.70 3.52
C CYS A 262 7.17 0.32 3.72
N ILE A 263 7.55 -0.26 4.85
CA ILE A 263 8.98 -0.50 5.18
C ILE A 263 9.53 -1.82 4.62
N MET A 264 8.70 -2.85 4.45
CA MET A 264 9.16 -4.21 4.09
C MET A 264 9.59 -4.39 2.61
N GLY A 265 9.59 -3.33 1.79
CA GLY A 265 9.99 -3.38 0.37
C GLY A 265 9.09 -4.23 -0.53
N ARG A 266 7.93 -4.70 -0.04
CA ARG A 266 6.94 -5.49 -0.80
C ARG A 266 6.04 -4.62 -1.71
N MET A 267 6.08 -3.32 -1.48
CA MET A 267 5.41 -2.29 -2.25
C MET A 267 6.48 -1.28 -2.68
N SER A 268 6.39 -0.73 -3.89
CA SER A 268 7.37 0.26 -4.35
C SER A 268 7.34 1.54 -3.50
N SER A 269 8.46 2.26 -3.49
CA SER A 269 8.58 3.56 -2.82
C SER A 269 7.54 4.57 -3.33
N ASP A 270 7.21 4.58 -4.62
CA ASP A 270 6.18 5.45 -5.20
C ASP A 270 4.77 5.15 -4.66
N LEU A 271 4.46 3.87 -4.47
CA LEU A 271 3.18 3.43 -3.90
C LEU A 271 3.12 3.74 -2.39
N ALA A 272 4.24 3.57 -1.67
CA ALA A 272 4.35 4.01 -0.29
C ALA A 272 4.15 5.53 -0.16
N ALA A 273 4.74 6.31 -1.06
CA ALA A 273 4.56 7.76 -1.09
C ALA A 273 3.10 8.14 -1.37
N THR A 274 2.45 7.44 -2.31
CA THR A 274 1.02 7.63 -2.59
C THR A 274 0.16 7.31 -1.36
N LEU A 275 0.46 6.22 -0.64
CA LEU A 275 -0.24 5.85 0.58
C LEU A 275 -0.05 6.90 1.68
N ILE A 276 1.17 7.38 1.92
CA ILE A 276 1.46 8.44 2.89
C ILE A 276 0.67 9.71 2.51
N GLY A 277 0.65 10.08 1.24
CA GLY A 277 -0.15 11.20 0.74
C GLY A 277 -1.65 11.04 0.99
N ILE A 278 -2.21 9.85 0.75
CA ILE A 278 -3.63 9.56 1.06
C ILE A 278 -3.90 9.71 2.56
N LEU A 279 -3.02 9.16 3.41
CA LEU A 279 -3.19 9.24 4.87
C LEU A 279 -3.06 10.69 5.36
N HIS A 280 -2.13 11.46 4.81
CA HIS A 280 -2.01 12.88 5.09
C HIS A 280 -3.28 13.65 4.72
N MET A 281 -3.82 13.43 3.50
CA MET A 281 -5.08 14.03 3.05
C MET A 281 -6.29 13.69 3.92
N ARG A 282 -6.22 12.56 4.65
CA ARG A 282 -7.26 12.10 5.57
C ARG A 282 -7.02 12.50 7.03
N SER A 283 -5.86 13.08 7.33
CA SER A 283 -5.53 13.61 8.66
C SER A 283 -6.20 14.98 8.87
N SER A 284 -6.27 15.41 10.13
CA SER A 284 -6.73 16.75 10.50
C SER A 284 -5.81 17.88 10.00
N PHE A 285 -4.59 17.54 9.58
CA PHE A 285 -3.55 18.48 9.16
C PHE A 285 -3.56 18.81 7.68
N ALA A 286 -4.29 18.05 6.86
CA ALA A 286 -4.51 18.44 5.47
C ALA A 286 -5.37 19.72 5.46
N GLY A 287 -4.85 20.81 4.90
CA GLY A 287 -5.55 22.10 4.78
C GLY A 287 -6.87 22.05 3.98
N TRP A 288 -7.30 20.87 3.53
CA TRP A 288 -8.55 20.61 2.84
C TRP A 288 -9.70 20.43 3.84
N LYS A 289 -10.52 21.48 4.00
CA LYS A 289 -11.80 21.40 4.75
C LYS A 289 -12.82 20.60 3.93
N CYS A 290 -12.75 19.26 3.96
CA CYS A 290 -13.77 18.43 3.33
C CYS A 290 -14.97 18.33 4.29
N GLN A 291 -16.12 18.90 3.90
CA GLN A 291 -17.34 19.02 4.72
C GLN A 291 -18.00 17.68 5.14
N VAL A 292 -17.40 16.52 4.87
CA VAL A 292 -18.14 15.23 4.82
C VAL A 292 -17.59 14.12 5.74
N GLN A 293 -16.54 14.33 6.54
CA GLN A 293 -16.11 13.25 7.43
C GLN A 293 -15.60 13.74 8.78
N GLU A 294 -16.37 13.47 9.84
CA GLU A 294 -15.91 13.42 11.22
C GLU A 294 -14.58 12.64 11.28
N ASN A 295 -13.58 13.17 11.99
CA ASN A 295 -12.18 12.75 12.00
C ASN A 295 -11.99 11.23 11.87
N SER A 296 -11.67 10.80 10.65
CA SER A 296 -11.59 9.39 10.30
C SER A 296 -10.33 8.68 10.82
N MET A 297 -9.37 9.46 11.33
CA MET A 297 -8.10 9.03 11.91
C MET A 297 -7.77 9.93 13.11
N ASN A 298 -7.24 9.34 14.18
CA ASN A 298 -6.73 10.07 15.33
C ASN A 298 -5.32 10.64 15.02
N ASP A 299 -5.05 11.88 15.43
CA ASP A 299 -3.74 12.53 15.24
C ASP A 299 -2.60 11.73 15.87
N VAL A 300 -2.83 11.12 17.04
CA VAL A 300 -1.83 10.27 17.72
C VAL A 300 -1.47 9.07 16.85
N ASP A 301 -2.47 8.43 16.24
CA ASP A 301 -2.26 7.25 15.40
C ASP A 301 -1.57 7.65 14.08
N TYR A 302 -1.89 8.84 13.53
CA TYR A 302 -1.22 9.41 12.36
C TYR A 302 0.27 9.66 12.62
N PHE A 303 0.61 10.34 13.72
CA PHE A 303 2.01 10.55 14.10
C PHE A 303 2.72 9.24 14.40
N SER A 304 2.04 8.28 15.03
CA SER A 304 2.60 6.94 15.27
C SER A 304 2.91 6.22 13.95
N PHE A 305 2.04 6.34 12.94
CA PHE A 305 2.27 5.80 11.60
C PHE A 305 3.49 6.46 10.94
N LEU A 306 3.54 7.79 10.90
CA LEU A 306 4.66 8.53 10.30
C LEU A 306 5.98 8.20 10.99
N PHE A 307 5.99 8.18 12.32
CA PHE A 307 7.17 7.85 13.11
C PHE A 307 7.64 6.42 12.83
N SER A 308 6.75 5.42 12.89
CA SER A 308 7.12 4.03 12.62
C SER A 308 7.67 3.84 11.20
N THR A 309 7.11 4.58 10.24
CA THR A 309 7.54 4.56 8.83
C THR A 309 8.88 5.28 8.63
N LEU A 310 9.14 6.35 9.38
CA LEU A 310 10.42 7.07 9.41
C LEU A 310 11.56 6.24 10.01
N ILE A 311 11.26 5.41 11.01
CA ILE A 311 12.26 4.54 11.63
C ILE A 311 12.67 3.42 10.66
N GLY A 312 11.73 2.96 9.82
CA GLY A 312 11.98 1.93 8.81
C GLY A 312 12.08 0.50 9.35
N PHE A 313 12.01 0.33 10.67
CA PHE A 313 12.12 -0.95 11.37
C PHE A 313 11.06 -1.04 12.46
N SER A 314 10.48 -2.22 12.60
CA SER A 314 9.56 -2.55 13.69
C SER A 314 10.30 -2.62 15.03
N ARG A 315 9.54 -2.53 16.13
CA ARG A 315 10.08 -2.65 17.49
C ARG A 315 10.75 -4.01 17.69
N GLU A 316 10.15 -5.06 17.16
CA GLU A 316 10.63 -6.43 17.25
C GLU A 316 11.96 -6.59 16.51
N GLU A 317 12.08 -6.01 15.31
CA GLU A 317 13.33 -5.99 14.55
C GLU A 317 14.42 -5.23 15.31
N LEU A 318 14.15 -4.01 15.78
CA LEU A 318 15.13 -3.22 16.54
C LEU A 318 15.59 -3.93 17.82
N ALA A 319 14.67 -4.58 18.54
CA ALA A 319 14.99 -5.38 19.72
C ALA A 319 15.86 -6.59 19.34
N SER A 320 15.56 -7.27 18.24
CA SER A 320 16.36 -8.40 17.76
C SER A 320 17.79 -7.99 17.39
N LEU A 321 17.98 -6.78 16.83
CA LEU A 321 19.29 -6.25 16.48
C LEU A 321 20.20 -6.03 17.71
N GLN A 322 19.63 -5.72 18.88
CA GLN A 322 20.42 -5.52 20.11
C GLN A 322 21.11 -6.81 20.59
N GLY A 323 20.57 -7.98 20.22
CA GLY A 323 21.13 -9.29 20.60
C GLY A 323 22.23 -9.81 19.66
N ILE A 324 22.54 -9.10 18.57
CA ILE A 324 23.51 -9.58 17.57
C ILE A 324 24.94 -9.48 18.12
N ARG A 325 25.57 -10.64 18.34
CA ARG A 325 27.02 -10.74 18.59
C ARG A 325 27.75 -11.23 17.34
N GLY A 326 28.80 -10.51 16.91
CA GLY A 326 29.82 -11.02 15.99
C GLY A 326 29.41 -11.24 14.52
N LYS A 327 28.54 -10.41 13.95
CA LYS A 327 28.19 -10.48 12.50
C LYS A 327 29.02 -9.49 11.66
N PRO A 328 29.29 -9.81 10.37
CA PRO A 328 30.07 -8.94 9.46
C PRO A 328 29.36 -7.65 9.01
N HIS A 329 28.05 -7.51 9.28
CA HIS A 329 27.25 -6.35 8.85
C HIS A 329 27.14 -5.23 9.90
N ILE A 330 28.04 -5.18 10.88
CA ILE A 330 28.06 -4.14 11.92
C ILE A 330 29.30 -3.28 11.77
N SER A 331 29.11 -1.99 11.51
CA SER A 331 30.17 -0.99 11.65
C SER A 331 30.19 -0.47 13.08
N GLN A 332 31.37 -0.45 13.70
CA GLN A 332 31.55 -0.01 15.08
C GLN A 332 32.87 0.73 15.23
N THR A 333 32.91 1.62 16.20
CA THR A 333 34.06 2.44 16.60
C THR A 333 34.03 2.55 18.13
N GLN A 334 35.19 2.70 18.75
CA GLN A 334 35.27 2.92 20.20
C GLN A 334 34.82 4.31 20.65
N LEU A 335 34.68 5.24 19.70
CA LEU A 335 34.39 6.65 19.95
C LEU A 335 32.91 6.99 20.01
N SER A 336 32.05 6.08 19.52
CA SER A 336 30.60 6.23 19.61
C SER A 336 29.98 5.04 20.33
N PRO A 337 29.00 5.27 21.21
CA PRO A 337 28.23 4.20 21.82
C PRO A 337 27.30 3.49 20.83
N ILE A 338 27.04 4.09 19.65
CA ILE A 338 26.17 3.56 18.62
C ILE A 338 26.97 2.72 17.63
N ARG A 339 26.49 1.50 17.38
CA ARG A 339 26.96 0.60 16.33
C ARG A 339 25.95 0.60 15.20
N LEU A 340 26.43 0.64 13.97
CA LEU A 340 25.57 0.68 12.81
C LEU A 340 25.34 -0.70 12.24
N TYR A 341 24.08 -1.11 12.14
CA TYR A 341 23.68 -2.23 11.30
C TYR A 341 23.59 -1.75 9.86
N LEU A 342 24.38 -2.35 8.96
CA LEU A 342 24.46 -1.92 7.57
C LEU A 342 23.32 -2.54 6.77
N THR A 343 22.39 -1.71 6.29
CA THR A 343 21.32 -2.20 5.39
C THR A 343 21.82 -2.34 3.96
N ASP A 344 21.29 -3.32 3.24
CA ASP A 344 21.54 -3.51 1.81
C ASP A 344 21.11 -2.27 1.01
N LEU A 345 21.69 -2.06 -0.18
CA LEU A 345 21.45 -0.86 -0.98
C LEU A 345 19.97 -0.68 -1.34
N ASP A 346 19.30 -1.73 -1.80
CA ASP A 346 17.88 -1.67 -2.18
C ASP A 346 16.99 -1.29 -0.98
N GLN A 347 17.25 -1.90 0.18
CA GLN A 347 16.54 -1.58 1.41
C GLN A 347 16.79 -0.12 1.83
N PHE A 348 18.04 0.32 1.73
CA PHE A 348 18.44 1.70 2.05
C PHE A 348 17.72 2.70 1.13
N LEU A 349 17.79 2.52 -0.19
CA LEU A 349 17.21 3.45 -1.16
C LEU A 349 15.68 3.50 -1.05
N HIS A 350 15.04 2.34 -0.85
CA HIS A 350 13.60 2.27 -0.61
C HIS A 350 13.21 3.05 0.65
N HIS A 351 13.89 2.80 1.78
CA HIS A 351 13.63 3.49 3.03
C HIS A 351 13.93 5.00 2.94
N TRP A 352 14.98 5.38 2.21
CA TRP A 352 15.32 6.78 1.97
C TRP A 352 14.22 7.52 1.21
N ALA A 353 13.71 6.93 0.12
CA ALA A 353 12.62 7.52 -0.66
C ALA A 353 11.32 7.67 0.17
N VAL A 354 11.02 6.69 1.02
CA VAL A 354 9.89 6.75 1.96
C VAL A 354 10.10 7.86 3.00
N THR A 355 11.32 7.99 3.53
CA THR A 355 11.70 9.03 4.50
C THR A 355 11.46 10.43 3.96
N GLU A 356 11.86 10.68 2.70
CA GLU A 356 11.63 11.96 2.04
C GLU A 356 10.16 12.36 2.04
N MET A 357 9.26 11.40 1.76
CA MET A 357 7.82 11.64 1.78
C MET A 357 7.29 11.87 3.21
N VAL A 358 7.77 11.12 4.21
CA VAL A 358 7.38 11.34 5.60
C VAL A 358 7.80 12.74 6.07
N CYS A 359 9.03 13.16 5.77
CA CYS A 359 9.53 14.50 6.07
C CYS A 359 8.69 15.59 5.40
N HIS A 360 8.29 15.38 4.13
CA HIS A 360 7.38 16.29 3.44
C HIS A 360 6.03 16.39 4.14
N SER A 361 5.40 15.26 4.49
CA SER A 361 4.13 15.27 5.23
C SER A 361 4.25 15.96 6.59
N LEU A 362 5.34 15.77 7.32
CA LEU A 362 5.58 16.45 8.60
C LEU A 362 5.81 17.96 8.45
N SER A 363 6.49 18.40 7.38
CA SER A 363 6.81 19.82 7.18
C SER A 363 5.59 20.67 6.77
N THR A 364 4.57 20.04 6.18
CA THR A 364 3.29 20.70 5.87
C THR A 364 2.41 20.98 7.09
N ILE A 365 2.74 20.42 8.26
CA ILE A 365 1.96 20.62 9.48
C ILE A 365 2.16 22.06 10.01
N PRO A 366 1.10 22.85 10.22
CA PRO A 366 1.24 24.28 10.57
C PRO A 366 2.01 24.55 11.87
N SER A 367 1.84 23.72 12.90
CA SER A 367 2.55 23.88 14.18
C SER A 367 3.87 23.12 14.16
N GLN A 368 4.89 23.71 13.52
CA GLN A 368 6.19 23.05 13.32
C GLN A 368 6.92 22.75 14.64
N SER A 369 6.87 23.65 15.63
CA SER A 369 7.51 23.43 16.94
C SER A 369 6.90 22.25 17.70
N GLN A 370 5.58 22.14 17.73
CA GLN A 370 4.89 21.00 18.38
C GLN A 370 5.12 19.70 17.62
N CYS A 371 5.10 19.74 16.29
CA CYS A 371 5.43 18.59 15.44
C CYS A 371 6.86 18.09 15.75
N PHE A 372 7.81 19.02 15.84
CA PHE A 372 9.19 18.72 16.21
C PHE A 372 9.31 18.12 17.61
N ASP A 373 8.61 18.68 18.61
CA ASP A 373 8.61 18.17 19.99
C ASP A 373 8.05 16.74 20.08
N ILE A 374 6.99 16.42 19.33
CA ILE A 374 6.44 15.06 19.24
C ILE A 374 7.47 14.11 18.63
N LEU A 375 8.09 14.49 17.50
CA LEU A 375 9.11 13.69 16.83
C LEU A 375 10.31 13.43 17.74
N GLN A 376 10.85 14.49 18.36
CA GLN A 376 11.93 14.41 19.33
C GLN A 376 11.58 13.48 20.49
N THR A 377 10.39 13.60 21.05
CA THR A 377 9.93 12.74 22.15
C THR A 377 9.89 11.27 21.71
N GLY A 378 9.43 11.00 20.49
CA GLY A 378 9.47 9.66 19.88
C GLY A 378 10.89 9.11 19.77
N ILE A 379 11.82 9.89 19.21
CA ILE A 379 13.24 9.51 19.08
C ILE A 379 13.84 9.21 20.46
N CYS A 380 13.67 10.12 21.41
CA CYS A 380 14.19 9.97 22.77
C CYS A 380 13.60 8.78 23.51
N LYS A 381 12.33 8.42 23.25
CA LYS A 381 11.68 7.29 23.92
C LYS A 381 12.07 5.94 23.33
N TYR A 382 12.21 5.86 22.01
CA TYR A 382 12.30 4.57 21.30
C TYR A 382 13.69 4.25 20.73
N LEU A 383 14.52 5.26 20.47
CA LEU A 383 15.86 5.07 19.90
C LEU A 383 16.99 5.39 20.87
N VAL A 384 16.81 6.40 21.72
CA VAL A 384 17.85 6.73 22.72
C VAL A 384 17.94 5.59 23.74
N GLY A 385 19.14 5.03 23.85
CA GLY A 385 19.42 3.85 24.67
C GLY A 385 19.61 2.55 23.88
N LEU A 386 19.28 2.55 22.57
CA LEU A 386 19.69 1.47 21.68
C LEU A 386 21.20 1.56 21.40
N VAL A 387 21.86 0.40 21.37
CA VAL A 387 23.30 0.27 21.07
C VAL A 387 23.49 0.04 19.58
N VAL A 388 22.64 -0.79 18.96
CA VAL A 388 22.71 -1.10 17.52
C VAL A 388 21.57 -0.41 16.79
N ILE A 389 21.87 0.39 15.77
CA ILE A 389 20.89 1.14 14.99
C ILE A 389 21.17 0.93 13.50
N PRO A 390 20.16 0.66 12.66
CA PRO A 390 20.35 0.62 11.22
C PRO A 390 20.87 1.96 10.69
N ASP A 391 21.84 1.90 9.78
CA ASP A 391 22.38 3.09 9.11
C ASP A 391 21.32 3.89 8.35
N SER A 392 20.36 3.21 7.70
CA SER A 392 19.19 3.87 7.09
C SER A 392 18.35 4.60 8.14
N THR A 393 18.06 4.01 9.30
CA THR A 393 17.34 4.69 10.40
C THR A 393 18.11 5.91 10.94
N ALA A 394 19.42 5.76 11.18
CA ALA A 394 20.25 6.87 11.68
C ALA A 394 20.30 8.03 10.67
N GLY A 395 20.46 7.71 9.39
CA GLY A 395 20.42 8.69 8.29
C GLY A 395 19.05 9.37 8.16
N SER A 396 17.96 8.59 8.21
CA SER A 396 16.58 9.11 8.13
C SER A 396 16.24 10.05 9.27
N VAL A 397 16.67 9.74 10.50
CA VAL A 397 16.50 10.62 11.65
C VAL A 397 17.26 11.94 11.46
N LEU A 398 18.53 11.89 11.02
CA LEU A 398 19.30 13.11 10.72
C LEU A 398 18.62 13.94 9.63
N CYS A 399 18.17 13.30 8.55
CA CYS A 399 17.46 13.96 7.46
C CYS A 399 16.16 14.63 7.95
N ALA A 400 15.35 13.93 8.75
CA ALA A 400 14.11 14.47 9.30
C ALA A 400 14.34 15.66 10.22
N ILE A 401 15.32 15.58 11.13
CA ILE A 401 15.67 16.71 11.99
C ILE A 401 16.12 17.91 11.16
N ASN A 402 16.96 17.71 10.14
CA ASN A 402 17.44 18.80 9.29
C ASN A 402 16.31 19.52 8.54
N LYS A 403 15.27 18.78 8.14
CA LYS A 403 14.16 19.33 7.36
C LYS A 403 13.06 19.97 8.20
N LEU A 404 12.92 19.54 9.45
CA LEU A 404 11.83 19.97 10.34
C LEU A 404 12.26 21.03 11.35
N LEU A 405 13.57 21.20 11.55
CA LEU A 405 14.06 22.19 12.48
C LEU A 405 13.82 23.61 11.97
N ASP A 406 13.10 24.40 12.77
CA ASP A 406 12.92 25.83 12.62
C ASP A 406 13.52 26.59 13.82
N GLN A 407 13.69 27.91 13.71
CA GLN A 407 14.27 28.77 14.74
C GLN A 407 13.51 28.70 16.08
N ALA A 408 12.22 28.35 16.05
CA ALA A 408 11.39 28.20 17.25
C ALA A 408 11.58 26.85 17.98
N CYS A 409 12.26 25.87 17.37
CA CYS A 409 12.38 24.52 17.92
C CYS A 409 13.50 24.42 18.95
N ILE A 410 13.23 23.74 20.08
CA ILE A 410 14.22 23.51 21.13
C ILE A 410 14.61 22.03 21.14
N ILE A 411 15.89 21.78 20.88
CA ILE A 411 16.44 20.42 20.89
C ILE A 411 16.86 20.06 22.33
N SER A 412 16.33 18.96 22.84
CA SER A 412 16.68 18.34 24.11
C SER A 412 18.14 17.88 24.13
N GLU A 413 18.74 17.83 25.31
CA GLU A 413 20.13 17.38 25.46
C GLU A 413 20.33 15.91 25.06
N ASN A 414 19.34 15.06 25.36
CA ASN A 414 19.36 13.65 24.98
C ASN A 414 19.37 13.48 23.47
N LEU A 415 18.54 14.25 22.75
CA LEU A 415 18.52 14.21 21.29
C LEU A 415 19.86 14.69 20.72
N HIS A 416 20.44 15.79 21.22
CA HIS A 416 21.75 16.27 20.77
C HIS A 416 22.85 15.20 20.88
N LYS A 417 22.96 14.54 22.04
CA LYS A 417 23.97 13.49 22.27
C LYS A 417 23.76 12.30 21.35
N PHE A 418 22.51 11.92 21.16
CA PHE A 418 22.12 10.84 20.25
C PHE A 418 22.48 11.16 18.81
N LEU A 419 22.07 12.33 18.30
CA LEU A 419 22.39 12.77 16.94
C LEU A 419 23.91 12.88 16.72
N ALA A 420 24.67 13.34 17.72
CA ALA A 420 26.13 13.43 17.62
C ALA A 420 26.76 12.04 17.47
N SER A 421 26.27 11.07 18.25
CA SER A 421 26.69 9.67 18.17
C SER A 421 26.33 9.04 16.82
N CYS A 422 25.12 9.29 16.31
CA CYS A 422 24.70 8.83 14.98
C CYS A 422 25.57 9.43 13.87
N CYS A 423 25.76 10.76 13.89
CA CYS A 423 26.56 11.49 12.92
C CYS A 423 28.00 10.98 12.88
N TYR A 424 28.62 10.80 14.05
CA TYR A 424 29.96 10.25 14.12
C TYR A 424 30.04 8.82 13.57
N SER A 425 29.13 7.93 14.00
CA SER A 425 29.13 6.53 13.56
C SER A 425 28.95 6.42 12.06
N LEU A 426 28.08 7.24 11.47
CA LEU A 426 27.86 7.29 10.03
C LEU A 426 29.10 7.82 9.30
N LEU A 427 29.66 8.94 9.74
CA LEU A 427 30.87 9.50 9.12
C LEU A 427 32.05 8.54 9.22
N TYR A 428 32.23 7.87 10.36
CA TYR A 428 33.23 6.82 10.53
C TYR A 428 33.01 5.70 9.52
N PHE A 429 31.79 5.14 9.46
CA PHE A 429 31.42 4.10 8.50
C PHE A 429 31.75 4.52 7.05
N LEU A 430 31.34 5.72 6.64
CA LEU A 430 31.56 6.23 5.28
C LEU A 430 33.04 6.39 4.91
N LEU A 431 33.91 6.67 5.90
CA LEU A 431 35.35 6.80 5.67
C LEU A 431 36.08 5.46 5.68
N THR A 432 35.49 4.44 6.31
CA THR A 432 35.98 3.06 6.30
C THR A 432 35.44 2.21 5.15
N LEU A 433 34.48 2.72 4.37
CA LEU A 433 33.99 2.06 3.16
C LEU A 433 35.09 1.99 2.11
N ASP A 434 35.25 0.81 1.49
CA ASP A 434 36.14 0.63 0.35
C ASP A 434 35.70 1.52 -0.82
N LYS A 435 36.60 2.39 -1.27
CA LYS A 435 36.31 3.41 -2.29
C LYS A 435 36.03 2.84 -3.68
N GLU A 436 36.27 1.55 -3.89
CA GLU A 436 36.13 0.86 -5.17
C GLU A 436 34.73 0.28 -5.40
N ASP A 437 33.86 0.30 -4.38
CA ASP A 437 32.50 -0.24 -4.48
C ASP A 437 31.51 0.80 -5.02
N ALA A 438 31.21 0.70 -6.32
CA ALA A 438 30.30 1.61 -7.02
C ALA A 438 28.87 1.60 -6.44
N GLU A 439 28.43 0.50 -5.83
CA GLU A 439 27.10 0.38 -5.23
C GLU A 439 26.96 1.24 -3.97
N HIS A 440 28.05 1.49 -3.26
CA HIS A 440 28.05 2.28 -2.03
C HIS A 440 28.15 3.79 -2.24
N LEU A 441 28.44 4.27 -3.45
CA LEU A 441 28.58 5.70 -3.76
C LEU A 441 27.28 6.49 -3.52
N GLN A 442 26.14 5.99 -4.01
CA GLN A 442 24.85 6.67 -3.83
C GLN A 442 24.44 6.76 -2.35
N LYS A 443 24.60 5.65 -1.63
CA LYS A 443 24.35 5.58 -0.18
C LYS A 443 25.26 6.54 0.59
N ARG A 444 26.53 6.61 0.19
CA ARG A 444 27.52 7.51 0.78
C ARG A 444 27.16 8.97 0.59
N ASP A 445 26.77 9.39 -0.60
CA ASP A 445 26.42 10.79 -0.86
C ASP A 445 25.21 11.26 -0.04
N MET A 446 24.17 10.42 0.07
CA MET A 446 22.97 10.71 0.86
C MET A 446 23.28 10.85 2.36
N LEU A 447 24.02 9.88 2.92
CA LEU A 447 24.39 9.88 4.33
C LEU A 447 25.38 11.01 4.65
N TRP A 448 26.38 11.23 3.80
CA TRP A 448 27.35 12.32 3.94
C TRP A 448 26.65 13.67 3.93
N GLY A 449 25.80 13.92 2.92
CA GLY A 449 25.02 15.15 2.82
C GLY A 449 24.20 15.41 4.08
N SER A 450 23.51 14.38 4.59
CA SER A 450 22.69 14.51 5.80
C SER A 450 23.49 14.77 7.07
N CYS A 451 24.66 14.16 7.21
CA CYS A 451 25.57 14.42 8.33
C CYS A 451 26.11 15.86 8.29
N ILE A 452 26.59 16.29 7.13
CA ILE A 452 27.14 17.64 6.95
C ILE A 452 26.07 18.71 7.16
N SER A 453 24.87 18.53 6.59
CA SER A 453 23.74 19.44 6.83
C SER A 453 23.37 19.51 8.31
N ALA A 454 23.40 18.40 9.04
CA ALA A 454 23.13 18.40 10.48
C ALA A 454 24.20 19.15 11.28
N LEU A 455 25.48 18.93 10.96
CA LEU A 455 26.60 19.62 11.61
C LEU A 455 26.60 21.13 11.31
N ALA A 456 26.16 21.54 10.13
CA ALA A 456 26.04 22.94 9.73
C ALA A 456 24.83 23.61 10.40
N LEU A 457 23.69 22.91 10.46
CA LEU A 457 22.46 23.45 11.04
C LEU A 457 22.53 23.54 12.57
N LEU A 458 23.25 22.62 13.22
CA LEU A 458 23.34 22.49 14.68
C LEU A 458 24.78 22.65 15.17
N PRO A 459 25.25 23.87 15.50
CA PRO A 459 26.62 24.10 15.94
C PRO A 459 27.00 23.32 17.21
N ARG A 460 26.03 23.10 18.11
CA ARG A 460 26.21 22.31 19.32
C ARG A 460 26.43 20.82 19.02
N LEU A 461 25.87 20.32 17.93
CA LEU A 461 26.06 18.93 17.48
C LEU A 461 27.53 18.67 17.13
N LEU A 462 28.14 19.57 16.35
CA LEU A 462 29.56 19.51 16.01
C LEU A 462 30.43 19.54 17.27
N ARG A 463 30.16 20.47 18.19
CA ARG A 463 30.91 20.55 19.46
C ARG A 463 30.84 19.23 20.24
N LEU A 464 29.65 18.65 20.40
CA LEU A 464 29.48 17.39 21.13
C LEU A 464 30.19 16.23 20.43
N MET A 465 30.11 16.17 19.10
CA MET A 465 30.83 15.17 18.30
C MET A 465 32.35 15.29 18.50
N LEU A 466 32.89 16.51 18.45
CA LEU A 466 34.31 16.74 18.71
C LEU A 466 34.70 16.37 20.15
N GLN A 467 33.86 16.66 21.14
CA GLN A 467 34.10 16.27 22.53
C GLN A 467 34.07 14.75 22.76
N SER A 468 33.31 14.00 21.94
CA SER A 468 33.32 12.53 21.99
C SER A 468 34.59 11.91 21.40
N LEU A 469 35.38 12.66 20.62
CA LEU A 469 36.70 12.24 20.13
C LEU A 469 37.72 12.25 21.28
N GLN A 470 37.58 11.35 22.24
CA GLN A 470 38.53 11.17 23.34
C GLN A 470 39.77 10.43 22.83
N VAL A 471 40.65 11.15 22.13
CA VAL A 471 41.78 10.57 21.36
C VAL A 471 42.68 9.67 22.21
N SER A 472 42.86 10.02 23.48
CA SER A 472 43.63 9.26 24.45
C SER A 472 43.14 7.83 24.72
N ARG A 473 41.90 7.50 24.34
CA ARG A 473 41.26 6.19 24.56
C ARG A 473 41.09 5.36 23.29
N ILE A 474 41.53 5.86 22.13
CA ILE A 474 41.31 5.21 20.82
C ILE A 474 42.39 4.15 20.55
N CYS A 475 41.99 3.04 19.93
CA CYS A 475 42.91 2.16 19.21
C CYS A 475 43.71 2.91 18.12
N ARG A 476 45.01 2.60 17.99
CA ARG A 476 45.90 3.22 16.99
C ARG A 476 45.42 3.07 15.54
N GLU A 477 44.59 2.07 15.27
CA GLU A 477 44.01 1.77 13.95
C GLU A 477 42.90 2.74 13.52
N GLU A 478 42.18 3.38 14.45
CA GLU A 478 41.12 4.34 14.10
C GLU A 478 41.67 5.77 13.91
N LEU A 479 42.90 6.06 14.36
CA LEU A 479 43.53 7.39 14.26
C LEU A 479 43.57 7.95 12.83
N PRO A 480 43.93 7.18 11.78
CA PRO A 480 43.92 7.68 10.40
C PRO A 480 42.52 8.11 9.95
N VAL A 481 41.47 7.38 10.38
CA VAL A 481 40.07 7.69 10.05
C VAL A 481 39.65 8.98 10.72
N VAL A 482 40.00 9.16 12.01
CA VAL A 482 39.73 10.41 12.75
C VAL A 482 40.47 11.60 12.12
N ALA A 483 41.73 11.43 11.74
CA ALA A 483 42.50 12.46 11.06
C ALA A 483 41.88 12.84 9.71
N GLN A 484 41.48 11.85 8.92
CA GLN A 484 40.78 12.08 7.65
C GLN A 484 39.43 12.80 7.87
N LEU A 485 38.68 12.42 8.90
CA LEU A 485 37.43 13.09 9.26
C LEU A 485 37.67 14.57 9.58
N LEU A 486 38.60 14.88 10.48
CA LEU A 486 38.92 16.25 10.85
C LEU A 486 39.35 17.08 9.64
N ARG A 487 40.18 16.50 8.76
CA ARG A 487 40.58 17.14 7.51
C ARG A 487 39.37 17.51 6.65
N LEU A 488 38.46 16.57 6.43
CA LEU A 488 37.27 16.81 5.60
C LEU A 488 36.33 17.83 6.23
N LEU A 489 36.14 17.81 7.56
CA LEU A 489 35.31 18.79 8.26
C LEU A 489 35.91 20.21 8.19
N MET A 490 37.23 20.36 8.32
CA MET A 490 37.92 21.66 8.19
C MET A 490 37.87 22.22 6.77
N GLN A 491 37.91 21.35 5.76
CA GLN A 491 37.86 21.74 4.35
C GLN A 491 36.44 22.07 3.88
N HIS A 492 35.40 21.59 4.58
CA HIS A 492 34.02 21.80 4.17
C HIS A 492 33.56 23.24 4.44
N GLY A 493 33.25 23.99 3.38
CA GLY A 493 32.95 25.43 3.46
C GLY A 493 31.85 25.80 4.46
N GLN A 494 30.76 25.04 4.51
CA GLN A 494 29.63 25.28 5.42
C GLN A 494 29.97 25.07 6.91
N LEU A 495 30.99 24.25 7.22
CA LEU A 495 31.36 23.93 8.60
C LEU A 495 32.48 24.83 9.13
N ARG A 496 33.14 25.58 8.26
CA ARG A 496 34.34 26.35 8.61
C ARG A 496 34.10 27.32 9.78
N SER A 497 32.98 28.04 9.80
CA SER A 497 32.63 28.95 10.91
C SER A 497 32.43 28.22 12.25
N HIS A 498 31.78 27.06 12.23
CA HIS A 498 31.54 26.24 13.41
C HIS A 498 32.82 25.55 13.90
N MET A 499 33.69 25.13 12.98
CA MET A 499 35.03 24.63 13.32
C MET A 499 35.85 25.72 14.00
N ILE A 500 35.79 26.97 13.54
CA ILE A 500 36.53 28.11 14.13
C ILE A 500 36.05 28.36 15.56
N THR A 501 34.73 28.31 15.76
CA THR A 501 34.12 28.44 17.09
C THR A 501 34.58 27.35 18.08
N ASN A 502 35.11 26.23 17.57
CA ASN A 502 35.64 25.11 18.35
C ASN A 502 37.16 24.94 18.18
N GLU A 503 37.89 25.97 17.77
CA GLU A 503 39.33 25.92 17.46
C GLU A 503 40.15 25.27 18.58
N PHE A 504 39.94 25.67 19.84
CA PHE A 504 40.67 25.11 20.98
C PHE A 504 40.45 23.59 21.13
N LEU A 505 39.22 23.11 20.92
CA LEU A 505 38.94 21.67 20.96
C LEU A 505 39.63 20.95 19.81
N VAL A 506 39.59 21.51 18.60
CA VAL A 506 40.26 20.94 17.42
C VAL A 506 41.78 20.90 17.62
N GLN A 507 42.37 21.98 18.14
CA GLN A 507 43.79 22.05 18.51
C GLN A 507 44.18 20.97 19.51
N GLN A 508 43.38 20.79 20.56
CA GLN A 508 43.64 19.78 21.58
C GLN A 508 43.57 18.36 21.00
N ILE A 509 42.54 18.06 20.20
CA ILE A 509 42.38 16.77 19.52
C ILE A 509 43.58 16.47 18.62
N ILE A 510 44.02 17.43 17.79
CA ILE A 510 45.17 17.25 16.89
C ILE A 510 46.46 17.05 17.71
N LYS A 511 46.67 17.83 18.77
CA LYS A 511 47.81 17.66 19.67
C LYS A 511 47.82 16.25 20.28
N ASP A 512 46.67 15.76 20.74
CA ASP A 512 46.55 14.42 21.31
C ASP A 512 46.87 13.33 20.26
N ILE A 513 46.39 13.46 19.02
CA ILE A 513 46.73 12.55 17.90
C ILE A 513 48.25 12.51 17.71
N MET A 514 48.91 13.67 17.73
CA MET A 514 50.36 13.79 17.54
C MET A 514 51.17 13.16 18.67
N THR A 515 50.72 13.30 19.91
CA THR A 515 51.39 12.69 21.07
C THR A 515 51.31 11.16 21.06
N LEU A 516 50.20 10.58 20.58
CA LEU A 516 49.99 9.13 20.57
C LEU A 516 50.76 8.39 19.47
N LYS A 517 51.16 9.10 18.40
CA LYS A 517 51.82 8.55 17.21
C LYS A 517 53.32 8.88 17.12
N SER A 518 53.97 9.32 18.20
CA SER A 518 55.40 9.69 18.23
C SER A 518 56.40 8.52 18.04
N GLY A 519 56.16 7.62 17.07
CA GLY A 519 57.06 6.56 16.63
C GLY A 519 57.82 6.94 15.34
N GLU A 520 58.84 6.15 15.00
CA GLU A 520 59.92 6.49 14.03
C GLU A 520 59.51 6.69 12.56
N VAL A 521 58.27 6.40 12.15
CA VAL A 521 57.80 6.56 10.76
C VAL A 521 56.64 7.56 10.69
N GLN A 522 56.88 8.71 10.05
CA GLN A 522 55.86 9.73 9.82
C GLN A 522 54.90 9.29 8.71
N GLU A 523 53.70 8.85 9.09
CA GLU A 523 52.67 8.39 8.15
C GLU A 523 52.07 9.57 7.35
N GLN A 524 51.84 9.40 6.04
CA GLN A 524 51.42 10.49 5.13
C GLN A 524 50.14 11.22 5.57
N TRP A 525 49.17 10.52 6.14
CA TRP A 525 47.92 11.12 6.63
C TRP A 525 48.13 12.09 7.80
N LEU A 526 49.20 11.91 8.59
CA LEU A 526 49.58 12.78 9.70
C LEU A 526 50.11 14.13 9.17
N THR A 527 50.96 14.05 8.14
CA THR A 527 51.47 15.22 7.41
C THR A 527 50.33 15.98 6.74
N ASP A 528 49.40 15.26 6.11
CA ASP A 528 48.21 15.87 5.48
C ASP A 528 47.32 16.59 6.50
N LEU A 529 47.07 15.98 7.67
CA LEU A 529 46.29 16.60 8.74
C LEU A 529 46.96 17.89 9.23
N HIS A 530 48.28 17.85 9.47
CA HIS A 530 49.06 19.01 9.87
C HIS A 530 49.01 20.14 8.85
N TYR A 531 49.21 19.81 7.58
CA TYR A 531 49.14 20.77 6.49
C TYR A 531 47.76 21.43 6.42
N CYS A 532 46.69 20.63 6.47
CA CYS A 532 45.33 21.14 6.43
C CYS A 532 45.00 22.01 7.64
N PHE A 533 45.48 21.62 8.83
CA PHE A 533 45.31 22.41 10.04
C PHE A 533 46.05 23.76 9.98
N ASN A 534 47.27 23.78 9.44
CA ASN A 534 48.05 25.00 9.26
C ASN A 534 47.41 25.95 8.24
N ILE A 535 46.88 25.44 7.12
CA ILE A 535 46.10 26.26 6.18
C ILE A 535 44.86 26.81 6.85
N TYR A 536 44.15 25.95 7.59
CA TYR A 536 42.94 26.33 8.30
C TYR A 536 43.20 27.48 9.28
N LEU A 537 44.28 27.42 10.07
CA LEU A 537 44.70 28.52 10.95
C LEU A 537 45.17 29.76 10.19
N ALA A 538 45.98 29.61 9.14
CA ALA A 538 46.51 30.73 8.35
C ALA A 538 45.43 31.50 7.61
N SER A 539 44.32 30.83 7.30
CA SER A 539 43.14 31.41 6.66
C SER A 539 42.25 32.21 7.63
N HIS A 540 42.68 32.36 8.89
CA HIS A 540 42.05 33.15 9.93
C HIS A 540 42.84 34.48 10.09
N PRO A 541 42.20 35.66 9.97
CA PRO A 541 42.86 36.89 10.38
C PRO A 541 43.01 36.84 11.90
N GLN A 542 44.24 36.74 12.40
CA GLN A 542 44.52 36.94 13.81
C GLN A 542 43.95 38.30 14.22
N THR A 543 42.92 38.30 15.07
CA THR A 543 42.67 39.48 15.90
C THR A 543 43.86 39.55 16.84
N PRO A 544 44.57 40.69 16.93
CA PRO A 544 45.75 40.79 17.77
C PRO A 544 45.30 40.56 19.21
N GLY A 545 45.81 39.49 19.83
CA GLY A 545 45.74 39.33 21.28
C GLY A 545 46.34 40.57 21.94
N PRO A 546 45.87 40.94 23.15
CA PRO A 546 46.38 42.11 23.84
C PRO A 546 47.90 41.98 23.94
N MET A 547 48.59 42.97 23.39
CA MET A 547 50.01 43.15 23.59
C MET A 547 50.30 43.06 25.08
N ASN A 548 50.91 41.96 25.52
CA ASN A 548 51.72 41.97 26.74
C ASN A 548 52.99 42.74 26.39
N ALA A 549 52.85 44.07 26.36
CA ALA A 549 53.95 44.94 26.68
C ALA A 549 54.13 44.89 28.21
N VAL A 550 55.39 44.77 28.62
CA VAL A 550 56.04 45.24 29.87
C VAL A 550 56.95 44.14 30.44
N TYR A 551 58.23 44.30 30.11
CA TYR A 551 59.49 43.86 30.76
C TYR A 551 59.69 42.40 31.15
#